data_AF-A0A0N1AG16-F1
#
_entry.id   AF-A0A0N1AG16-F1
#
_cell.length_a   1.000
_cell.length_b   1.000
_cell.length_c   1.000
_cell.angle_alpha   90.00
_cell.angle_beta   90.00
_cell.angle_gamma   90.00
#
_symmetry.space_group_name_H-M   'P 1'
#
loop_
_entity.id
_entity.type
_entity.pdbx_description
1 polymer ?
#
loop_
_entity_poly.entity_id
_entity_poly.type
_entity_poly.pdbx_seq_one_letter_code
_entity_poly.pdbx_strand_id
1 'polypeptide(L)'
;MDVYAYENQIYSMTALPDIATIIESMLQVTNAEIAPLVRQLSRIIERHADDLDAEIFSNILSLWDKLFVTVIKFCDADDHEHTLADTFLSHPLASLAGSLVAMQNSLCTGPGKGLAARFIDRFDALACLNGRAGIIARGALLQQMPFLDAIAPDWVAARLLPGLLDETEAAIDLMSAVAQSVAPQQPALFNTLKPAILRALEHERTDAFVREKLSGALIGAAFSIIDGNKGFALSGIECRQTLTRMPNTVLARMAWEVGYLLRERKGDVERAAYWDSAVMPFLRDFWPNDVVARTSEVSENLALLPALAGDAFERAVVQILDLVRPIQRYELSYDLDLDGGRDLISRYPRSVLKLISALLDRKARPPSDLADVVSRLLEADPLIGSDPSFWRLRQMLRAD
;
A
#
# COMPACT_ATOMS: atom_id res chain seq x y z
N MET A 1 -23.55 57.32 25.99
CA MET A 1 -23.14 56.14 25.21
C MET A 1 -22.10 56.64 24.23
N ASP A 2 -20.83 56.56 24.62
CA ASP A 2 -19.72 56.61 23.68
C ASP A 2 -18.73 55.54 24.11
N VAL A 3 -18.37 54.75 23.13
CA VAL A 3 -17.84 53.40 23.21
C VAL A 3 -16.32 53.47 23.30
N TYR A 4 -15.77 52.66 24.21
CA TYR A 4 -14.37 52.20 24.28
C TYR A 4 -13.46 52.64 23.11
N ALA A 5 -12.77 53.77 23.28
CA ALA A 5 -11.58 54.06 22.51
C ALA A 5 -10.43 53.25 23.13
N TYR A 6 -10.28 51.99 22.71
CA TYR A 6 -9.04 51.26 22.91
C TYR A 6 -7.96 51.95 22.09
N GLU A 7 -7.04 52.65 22.76
CA GLU A 7 -5.76 53.02 22.18
C GLU A 7 -5.07 51.74 21.71
N ASN A 8 -5.02 51.54 20.39
CA ASN A 8 -4.12 50.59 19.78
C ASN A 8 -2.69 51.10 20.03
N GLN A 9 -2.12 50.74 21.19
CA GLN A 9 -0.69 50.56 21.30
C GLN A 9 -0.34 49.44 20.32
N ILE A 10 0.03 49.83 19.10
CA ILE A 10 0.80 49.00 18.20
C ILE A 10 2.07 48.69 18.99
N TYR A 11 2.10 47.54 19.67
CA TYR A 11 3.36 46.95 20.10
C TYR A 11 4.22 46.93 18.84
N SER A 12 5.28 47.73 18.85
CA SER A 12 6.37 47.59 17.90
C SER A 12 6.85 46.16 18.10
N MET A 13 6.33 45.24 17.29
CA MET A 13 6.87 43.89 17.21
C MET A 13 8.30 44.09 16.79
N THR A 14 9.21 43.89 17.73
CA THR A 14 10.64 43.75 17.43
C THR A 14 10.70 42.77 16.28
N ALA A 15 11.29 43.20 15.16
CA ALA A 15 11.43 42.33 14.00
C ALA A 15 12.02 41.01 14.50
N LEU A 16 11.34 39.89 14.21
CA LEU A 16 11.83 38.59 14.61
C LEU A 16 13.26 38.46 14.07
N PRO A 17 14.22 37.99 14.88
CA PRO A 17 15.60 37.84 14.44
C PRO A 17 15.64 36.95 13.20
N ASP A 18 16.57 37.26 12.29
CA ASP A 18 16.77 36.47 11.08
C ASP A 18 17.14 35.02 11.45
N ILE A 19 16.73 34.08 10.59
CA ILE A 19 16.92 32.65 10.83
C ILE A 19 18.40 32.29 10.97
N ALA A 20 19.29 32.95 10.22
CA ALA A 20 20.73 32.78 10.34
C ALA A 20 21.21 33.09 11.77
N THR A 21 20.77 34.23 12.34
CA THR A 21 21.11 34.64 13.71
C THR A 21 20.58 33.66 14.76
N ILE A 22 19.38 33.11 14.54
CA ILE A 22 18.82 32.08 15.42
C ILE A 22 19.68 30.83 15.38
N ILE A 23 20.04 30.34 14.19
CA ILE A 23 20.86 29.12 14.03
C ILE A 23 22.24 29.32 14.66
N GLU A 24 22.91 30.45 14.41
CA GLU A 24 24.20 30.78 15.01
C GLU A 24 24.14 30.78 16.54
N SER A 25 23.10 31.36 17.12
CA SER A 25 22.89 31.35 18.57
C SER A 25 22.74 29.91 19.09
N MET A 26 22.00 29.06 18.35
CA MET A 26 21.83 27.64 18.68
C MET A 26 23.15 26.84 18.53
N LEU A 27 24.07 27.27 17.67
CA LEU A 27 25.39 26.68 17.55
C LEU A 27 26.30 26.98 18.75
N GLN A 28 26.02 28.02 19.53
CA GLN A 28 26.82 28.38 20.72
C GLN A 28 26.36 27.75 22.04
N VAL A 29 25.07 27.36 22.16
CA VAL A 29 24.54 26.76 23.40
C VAL A 29 24.97 25.30 23.58
N THR A 30 24.90 24.75 24.78
CA THR A 30 25.29 23.34 25.04
C THR A 30 24.23 22.34 24.53
N ASN A 31 24.61 21.08 24.31
CA ASN A 31 23.66 20.03 23.92
C ASN A 31 22.53 19.83 24.97
N ALA A 32 22.79 20.09 26.24
CA ALA A 32 21.79 20.02 27.30
C ALA A 32 20.71 21.10 27.16
N GLU A 33 21.11 22.32 26.76
CA GLU A 33 20.20 23.43 26.52
C GLU A 33 19.38 23.26 25.23
N ILE A 34 19.92 22.51 24.25
CA ILE A 34 19.25 22.20 22.99
C ILE A 34 18.23 21.06 23.14
N ALA A 35 18.42 20.14 24.09
CA ALA A 35 17.59 18.94 24.25
C ALA A 35 16.06 19.22 24.26
N PRO A 36 15.54 20.25 24.95
CA PRO A 36 14.11 20.57 24.94
C PRO A 36 13.59 21.09 23.59
N LEU A 37 14.48 21.55 22.71
CA LEU A 37 14.18 22.18 21.43
C LEU A 37 14.44 21.26 20.23
N VAL A 38 14.82 20.01 20.47
CA VAL A 38 15.24 19.05 19.43
C VAL A 38 14.19 18.91 18.32
N ARG A 39 12.89 18.83 18.65
CA ARG A 39 11.83 18.70 17.65
C ARG A 39 11.70 19.97 16.78
N GLN A 40 11.76 21.14 17.40
CA GLN A 40 11.66 22.43 16.71
C GLN A 40 12.87 22.65 15.80
N LEU A 41 14.07 22.38 16.31
CA LEU A 41 15.31 22.56 15.55
C LEU A 41 15.43 21.56 14.40
N SER A 42 14.97 20.31 14.58
CA SER A 42 14.91 19.33 13.48
C SER A 42 13.99 19.79 12.34
N ARG A 43 12.84 20.38 12.68
CA ARG A 43 11.93 20.99 11.69
C ARG A 43 12.53 22.22 11.01
N ILE A 44 13.34 23.01 11.72
CA ILE A 44 14.06 24.15 11.13
C ILE A 44 15.05 23.64 10.08
N ILE A 45 15.87 22.62 10.41
CA ILE A 45 16.79 22.01 9.44
C ILE A 45 16.02 21.48 8.23
N GLU A 46 14.96 20.71 8.45
CA GLU A 46 14.13 20.15 7.37
C GLU A 46 13.56 21.23 6.46
N ARG A 47 13.06 22.34 7.03
CA ARG A 47 12.49 23.46 6.26
C ARG A 47 13.50 24.20 5.39
N HIS A 48 14.75 24.26 5.84
CA HIS A 48 15.83 24.98 5.15
C HIS A 48 16.80 24.03 4.43
N ALA A 49 16.45 22.76 4.27
CA ALA A 49 17.32 21.75 3.65
C ALA A 49 17.62 22.03 2.18
N ASP A 50 16.70 22.69 1.48
CA ASP A 50 16.86 23.04 0.05
C ASP A 50 17.43 24.45 -0.16
N ASP A 51 17.73 25.18 0.92
CA ASP A 51 18.33 26.50 0.86
C ASP A 51 19.86 26.37 0.75
N LEU A 52 20.36 26.51 -0.48
CA LEU A 52 21.78 26.40 -0.79
C LEU A 52 22.53 27.74 -0.72
N ASP A 53 21.98 28.77 -0.05
CA ASP A 53 22.79 29.94 0.34
C ASP A 53 24.00 29.47 1.16
N ALA A 54 25.21 29.86 0.73
CA ALA A 54 26.46 29.32 1.30
C ALA A 54 26.57 29.52 2.82
N GLU A 55 26.06 30.62 3.37
CA GLU A 55 26.15 30.92 4.80
C GLU A 55 25.11 30.14 5.60
N ILE A 56 23.85 30.21 5.18
CA ILE A 56 22.74 29.50 5.84
C ILE A 56 22.97 27.99 5.75
N PHE A 57 23.36 27.48 4.58
CA PHE A 57 23.60 26.06 4.34
C PHE A 57 24.71 25.49 5.24
N SER A 58 25.82 26.22 5.42
CA SER A 58 26.91 25.81 6.32
C SER A 58 26.43 25.76 7.78
N ASN A 59 25.64 26.74 8.20
CA ASN A 59 25.06 26.81 9.53
C ASN A 59 24.05 25.68 9.77
N ILE A 60 23.22 25.35 8.77
CA ILE A 60 22.27 24.22 8.81
C ILE A 60 22.99 22.89 8.95
N LEU A 61 24.08 22.65 8.19
CA LEU A 61 24.86 21.41 8.32
C LEU A 61 25.53 21.30 9.70
N SER A 62 26.06 22.41 10.22
CA SER A 62 26.64 22.43 11.57
C SER A 62 25.59 22.16 12.64
N LEU A 63 24.37 22.68 12.45
CA LEU A 63 23.25 22.43 13.36
C LEU A 63 22.80 20.97 13.27
N TRP A 64 22.81 20.39 12.07
CA TRP A 64 22.54 18.96 11.86
C TRP A 64 23.51 18.09 12.66
N ASP A 65 24.82 18.34 12.57
CA ASP A 65 25.84 17.56 13.29
C ASP A 65 25.64 17.62 14.80
N LYS A 66 25.32 18.83 15.29
CA LYS A 66 25.09 19.08 16.71
C LYS A 66 23.81 18.40 17.21
N LEU A 67 22.73 18.48 16.43
CA LEU A 67 21.47 17.85 16.78
C LEU A 67 21.55 16.34 16.71
N PHE A 68 22.29 15.77 15.75
CA PHE A 68 22.39 14.32 15.59
C PHE A 68 22.79 13.62 16.90
N VAL A 69 23.80 14.13 17.61
CA VAL A 69 24.24 13.58 18.90
C VAL A 69 23.17 13.69 19.99
N THR A 70 22.42 14.79 20.00
CA THR A 70 21.38 15.06 21.01
C THR A 70 20.12 14.23 20.73
N VAL A 71 19.77 14.07 19.46
CA VAL A 71 18.63 13.30 18.99
C VAL A 71 18.79 11.81 19.32
N ILE A 72 19.98 11.23 19.14
CA ILE A 72 20.22 9.81 19.49
C ILE A 72 19.87 9.57 20.97
N LYS A 73 20.33 10.45 21.86
CA LYS A 73 20.02 10.37 23.30
C LYS A 73 18.54 10.57 23.60
N PHE A 74 17.86 11.42 22.82
CA PHE A 74 16.41 11.61 22.92
C PHE A 74 15.66 10.31 22.57
N CYS A 75 16.09 9.62 21.51
CA CYS A 75 15.48 8.34 21.10
C CYS A 75 15.64 7.24 22.13
N ASP A 76 16.80 7.15 22.78
CA ASP A 76 17.04 6.16 23.84
C ASP A 76 16.13 6.39 25.06
N ALA A 77 15.58 7.60 25.23
CA ALA A 77 14.69 7.97 26.33
C ALA A 77 13.19 7.92 25.96
N ASP A 78 12.84 7.86 24.67
CA ASP A 78 11.45 7.83 24.17
C ASP A 78 10.98 6.37 24.06
N ASP A 79 10.46 5.83 25.17
CA ASP A 79 10.04 4.43 25.34
C ASP A 79 8.63 4.12 24.75
N HIS A 80 8.09 5.01 23.92
CA HIS A 80 6.75 4.79 23.37
C HIS A 80 6.80 3.80 22.20
N GLU A 81 6.20 2.62 22.40
CA GLU A 81 5.95 1.57 21.39
C GLU A 81 4.97 2.03 20.29
N HIS A 82 5.32 3.07 19.52
CA HIS A 82 4.61 3.39 18.28
C HIS A 82 5.15 2.54 17.14
N THR A 83 4.27 2.19 16.19
CA THR A 83 4.70 1.56 14.95
C THR A 83 5.70 2.46 14.22
N LEU A 84 6.57 1.87 13.41
CA LEU A 84 7.55 2.67 12.65
C LEU A 84 6.85 3.65 11.70
N ALA A 85 5.71 3.25 11.12
CA ALA A 85 4.90 4.08 10.24
C ALA A 85 4.38 5.36 10.95
N ASP A 86 3.89 5.25 12.18
CA ASP A 86 3.40 6.40 12.96
C ASP A 86 4.54 7.32 13.42
N THR A 87 5.74 6.75 13.57
CA THR A 87 6.90 7.47 14.11
C THR A 87 7.45 8.52 13.11
N PHE A 88 7.40 8.27 11.80
CA PHE A 88 8.13 9.11 10.83
C PHE A 88 7.67 10.56 10.75
N LEU A 89 6.37 10.85 10.87
CA LEU A 89 5.80 12.19 10.60
C LEU A 89 6.30 13.30 11.54
N SER A 90 6.86 12.94 12.70
CA SER A 90 7.24 13.95 13.70
C SER A 90 8.53 13.63 14.47
N HIS A 91 9.19 12.53 14.12
CA HIS A 91 10.34 12.07 14.87
C HIS A 91 11.62 12.78 14.42
N PRO A 92 12.41 13.39 15.35
CA PRO A 92 13.62 14.15 15.02
C PRO A 92 14.62 13.42 14.12
N LEU A 93 14.91 12.13 14.35
CA LEU A 93 15.80 11.36 13.47
C LEU A 93 15.28 11.25 12.04
N ALA A 94 13.96 11.13 11.86
CA ALA A 94 13.36 11.02 10.54
C ALA A 94 13.48 12.36 9.80
N SER A 95 13.22 13.48 10.47
CA SER A 95 13.46 14.83 9.92
C SER A 95 14.94 15.05 9.57
N LEU A 96 15.89 14.60 10.41
CA LEU A 96 17.31 14.71 10.10
C LEU A 96 17.69 13.88 8.86
N ALA A 97 17.20 12.66 8.74
CA ALA A 97 17.42 11.83 7.56
C ALA A 97 16.79 12.45 6.29
N GLY A 98 15.54 12.89 6.38
CA GLY A 98 14.82 13.55 5.29
C GLY A 98 15.51 14.83 4.82
N SER A 99 15.98 15.66 5.76
CA SER A 99 16.73 16.89 5.43
C SER A 99 18.02 16.59 4.67
N LEU A 100 18.74 15.52 5.02
CA LEU A 100 19.96 15.13 4.32
C LEU A 100 19.67 14.66 2.88
N VAL A 101 18.56 13.94 2.68
CA VAL A 101 18.08 13.54 1.34
C VAL A 101 17.69 14.77 0.51
N ALA A 102 16.98 15.74 1.11
CA ALA A 102 16.60 16.98 0.44
C ALA A 102 17.83 17.81 0.01
N MET A 103 18.80 18.01 0.91
CA MET A 103 20.08 18.65 0.59
C MET A 103 20.82 17.93 -0.54
N GLN A 104 20.84 16.59 -0.53
CA GLN A 104 21.45 15.77 -1.59
C GLN A 104 20.73 15.92 -2.94
N ASN A 105 19.39 16.00 -2.93
CA ASN A 105 18.60 16.24 -4.13
C ASN A 105 18.86 17.63 -4.72
N SER A 106 18.98 18.65 -3.87
CA SER A 106 19.27 20.03 -4.27
C SER A 106 20.63 20.22 -4.95
N LEU A 107 21.59 19.29 -4.73
CA LEU A 107 22.85 19.25 -5.48
C LEU A 107 22.72 18.67 -6.91
N CYS A 108 21.52 18.25 -7.33
CA CYS A 108 21.22 17.73 -8.67
C CYS A 108 22.19 16.63 -9.13
N THR A 109 22.46 15.68 -8.24
CA THR A 109 23.40 14.59 -8.54
C THR A 109 22.76 13.62 -9.54
N GLY A 110 23.36 13.50 -10.72
CA GLY A 110 22.85 12.61 -11.77
C GLY A 110 22.88 11.12 -11.37
N PRO A 111 22.15 10.25 -12.10
CA PRO A 111 22.11 8.82 -11.79
C PRO A 111 23.50 8.17 -11.71
N GLY A 112 23.71 7.33 -10.70
CA GLY A 112 24.95 6.59 -10.46
C GLY A 112 26.18 7.44 -10.10
N LYS A 113 26.01 8.74 -9.79
CA LYS A 113 27.12 9.63 -9.41
C LYS A 113 27.53 9.53 -7.95
N GLY A 114 26.81 8.75 -7.15
CA GLY A 114 27.05 8.55 -5.73
C GLY A 114 26.49 9.69 -4.87
N LEU A 115 26.65 9.55 -3.56
CA LEU A 115 26.34 10.61 -2.61
C LEU A 115 27.45 11.68 -2.66
N ALA A 116 27.10 12.94 -2.45
CA ALA A 116 28.07 14.02 -2.39
C ALA A 116 29.04 13.80 -1.23
N ALA A 117 30.34 13.98 -1.46
CA ALA A 117 31.39 13.69 -0.47
C ALA A 117 31.14 14.35 0.90
N ARG A 118 30.56 15.56 0.90
CA ARG A 118 30.21 16.30 2.12
C ARG A 118 29.08 15.67 2.96
N PHE A 119 28.31 14.73 2.42
CA PHE A 119 27.19 14.09 3.11
C PHE A 119 27.44 12.61 3.40
N ILE A 120 28.43 11.96 2.78
CA ILE A 120 28.68 10.52 2.91
C ILE A 120 28.78 10.11 4.38
N ASP A 121 29.58 10.82 5.19
CA ASP A 121 29.76 10.49 6.61
C ASP A 121 28.45 10.61 7.41
N ARG A 122 27.56 11.53 7.05
CA ARG A 122 26.26 11.74 7.69
C ARG A 122 25.27 10.65 7.32
N PHE A 123 25.24 10.26 6.05
CA PHE A 123 24.46 9.13 5.57
C PHE A 123 24.92 7.82 6.23
N ASP A 124 26.22 7.60 6.30
CA ASP A 124 26.81 6.43 6.96
C ASP A 124 26.49 6.43 8.47
N ALA A 125 26.58 7.58 9.13
CA ALA A 125 26.23 7.72 10.54
C ALA A 125 24.78 7.32 10.80
N LEU A 126 23.83 7.79 9.99
CA LEU A 126 22.41 7.40 10.09
C LEU A 126 22.20 5.90 9.84
N ALA A 127 22.80 5.35 8.78
CA ALA A 127 22.59 3.96 8.38
C ALA A 127 23.19 2.95 9.38
N CYS A 128 24.29 3.32 10.04
CA CYS A 128 25.01 2.46 10.98
C CYS A 128 24.53 2.59 12.45
N LEU A 129 23.50 3.39 12.72
CA LEU A 129 22.90 3.45 14.06
C LEU A 129 22.34 2.09 14.48
N ASN A 130 22.47 1.79 15.77
CA ASN A 130 21.97 0.56 16.39
C ASN A 130 20.64 0.79 17.12
N GLY A 131 19.99 -0.30 17.51
CA GLY A 131 18.75 -0.26 18.31
C GLY A 131 17.60 0.47 17.60
N ARG A 132 16.70 1.06 18.41
CA ARG A 132 15.51 1.76 17.91
C ARG A 132 15.86 2.97 17.05
N ALA A 133 16.87 3.74 17.44
CA ALA A 133 17.37 4.87 16.66
C ALA A 133 17.80 4.43 15.23
N GLY A 134 18.48 3.28 15.13
CA GLY A 134 18.85 2.68 13.84
C GLY A 134 17.68 2.30 12.96
N ILE A 135 16.63 1.72 13.54
CA ILE A 135 15.40 1.35 12.80
C ILE A 135 14.72 2.62 12.26
N ILE A 136 14.62 3.68 13.07
CA ILE A 136 13.99 4.93 12.65
C ILE A 136 14.81 5.64 11.57
N ALA A 137 16.13 5.76 11.75
CA ALA A 137 17.00 6.41 10.78
C ALA A 137 17.01 5.67 9.43
N ARG A 138 17.21 4.34 9.43
CA ARG A 138 17.15 3.54 8.21
C ARG A 138 15.77 3.55 7.58
N GLY A 139 14.71 3.48 8.39
CA GLY A 139 13.34 3.55 7.92
C GLY A 139 13.06 4.85 7.14
N ALA A 140 13.49 6.00 7.67
CA ALA A 140 13.34 7.28 6.98
C ALA A 140 14.13 7.33 5.66
N LEU A 141 15.34 6.75 5.62
CA LEU A 141 16.12 6.62 4.38
C LEU A 141 15.43 5.67 3.37
N LEU A 142 14.84 4.57 3.84
CA LEU A 142 14.13 3.60 3.00
C LEU A 142 12.84 4.14 2.39
N GLN A 143 12.17 5.13 3.01
CA GLN A 143 11.07 5.85 2.34
C GLN A 143 11.53 6.55 1.06
N GLN A 144 12.82 6.96 1.02
CA GLN A 144 13.47 7.62 -0.11
C GLN A 144 14.32 6.64 -0.94
N MET A 145 14.15 5.33 -0.75
CA MET A 145 14.96 4.30 -1.41
C MET A 145 15.04 4.44 -2.92
N PRO A 146 13.96 4.75 -3.68
CA PRO A 146 14.05 4.90 -5.13
C PRO A 146 15.02 6.00 -5.58
N PHE A 147 15.04 7.13 -4.86
CA PHE A 147 15.95 8.23 -5.13
C PHE A 147 17.39 7.83 -4.79
N LEU A 148 17.60 7.26 -3.60
CA LEU A 148 18.93 6.84 -3.14
C LEU A 148 19.53 5.75 -4.03
N ASP A 149 18.72 4.78 -4.47
CA ASP A 149 19.14 3.70 -5.38
C ASP A 149 19.49 4.26 -6.76
N ALA A 150 18.74 5.27 -7.25
CA ALA A 150 19.04 5.90 -8.54
C ALA A 150 20.38 6.67 -8.53
N ILE A 151 20.74 7.35 -7.44
CA ILE A 151 21.97 8.14 -7.38
C ILE A 151 23.17 7.34 -6.85
N ALA A 152 22.96 6.42 -5.91
CA ALA A 152 24.01 5.74 -5.15
C ALA A 152 23.65 4.26 -4.87
N PRO A 153 23.47 3.42 -5.91
CA PRO A 153 23.02 2.03 -5.75
C PRO A 153 23.99 1.19 -4.93
N ASP A 154 25.31 1.39 -5.10
CA ASP A 154 26.34 0.67 -4.33
C ASP A 154 26.24 0.98 -2.82
N TRP A 155 25.90 2.23 -2.48
CA TRP A 155 25.72 2.64 -1.09
C TRP A 155 24.45 2.02 -0.49
N VAL A 156 23.33 2.03 -1.23
CA VAL A 156 22.08 1.37 -0.81
C VAL A 156 22.31 -0.12 -0.60
N ALA A 157 23.01 -0.78 -1.52
CA ALA A 157 23.34 -2.18 -1.43
C ALA A 157 24.24 -2.51 -0.23
N ALA A 158 25.19 -1.65 0.09
CA ALA A 158 26.10 -1.86 1.21
C ALA A 158 25.49 -1.52 2.59
N ARG A 159 24.62 -0.51 2.66
CA ARG A 159 24.18 0.08 3.95
C ARG A 159 22.73 -0.18 4.32
N LEU A 160 21.82 -0.30 3.34
CA LEU A 160 20.38 -0.41 3.61
C LEU A 160 19.84 -1.81 3.33
N LEU A 161 20.28 -2.47 2.25
CA LEU A 161 19.76 -3.79 1.87
C LEU A 161 20.02 -4.90 2.90
N PRO A 162 21.20 -5.03 3.54
CA PRO A 162 21.47 -6.18 4.42
C PRO A 162 20.43 -6.31 5.53
N GLY A 163 20.19 -5.23 6.29
CA GLY A 163 19.22 -5.23 7.39
C GLY A 163 17.76 -5.38 6.97
N LEU A 164 17.44 -5.18 5.68
CA LEU A 164 16.10 -5.37 5.12
C LEU A 164 15.88 -6.81 4.64
N LEU A 165 16.93 -7.46 4.14
CA LEU A 165 16.88 -8.82 3.63
C LEU A 165 17.09 -9.88 4.72
N ASP A 166 17.69 -9.49 5.85
CA ASP A 166 17.85 -10.31 7.05
C ASP A 166 16.51 -10.85 7.58
N GLU A 167 16.57 -12.00 8.25
CA GLU A 167 15.42 -12.66 8.88
C GLU A 167 15.23 -12.19 10.33
N THR A 168 15.06 -10.89 10.52
CA THR A 168 14.89 -10.28 11.86
C THR A 168 13.58 -9.53 11.98
N GLU A 169 13.11 -9.37 13.21
CA GLU A 169 11.95 -8.52 13.53
C GLU A 169 12.14 -7.07 13.08
N ALA A 170 13.37 -6.55 13.15
CA ALA A 170 13.67 -5.21 12.67
C ALA A 170 13.50 -5.07 11.15
N ALA A 171 13.76 -6.14 10.38
CA ALA A 171 13.53 -6.14 8.94
C ALA A 171 12.04 -6.01 8.61
N ILE A 172 11.17 -6.67 9.39
CA ILE A 172 9.71 -6.55 9.26
C ILE A 172 9.26 -5.12 9.53
N ASP A 173 9.77 -4.49 10.60
CA ASP A 173 9.45 -3.09 10.91
C ASP A 173 9.92 -2.14 9.80
N LEU A 174 11.12 -2.36 9.23
CA LEU A 174 11.65 -1.56 8.11
C LEU A 174 10.83 -1.72 6.82
N MET A 175 10.20 -2.87 6.60
CA MET A 175 9.30 -3.06 5.45
C MET A 175 8.08 -2.14 5.51
N SER A 176 7.65 -1.67 6.69
CA SER A 176 6.59 -0.65 6.80
C SER A 176 6.99 0.69 6.18
N ALA A 177 8.29 1.01 6.15
CA ALA A 177 8.81 2.21 5.47
C ALA A 177 8.87 2.00 3.96
N VAL A 178 9.37 0.85 3.52
CA VAL A 178 9.48 0.48 2.11
C VAL A 178 8.12 0.42 1.44
N ALA A 179 7.10 -0.11 2.13
CA ALA A 179 5.73 -0.21 1.64
C ALA A 179 5.08 1.16 1.34
N GLN A 180 5.56 2.23 1.99
CA GLN A 180 5.09 3.60 1.73
C GLN A 180 5.83 4.27 0.56
N SER A 181 6.95 3.70 0.11
CA SER A 181 7.70 4.19 -1.04
C SER A 181 7.17 3.59 -2.36
N VAL A 182 7.61 4.13 -3.49
CA VAL A 182 7.35 3.53 -4.81
C VAL A 182 8.33 2.40 -5.17
N ALA A 183 9.27 2.04 -4.28
CA ALA A 183 10.28 1.00 -4.55
C ALA A 183 9.67 -0.36 -4.94
N PRO A 184 8.63 -0.88 -4.25
CA PRO A 184 7.99 -2.15 -4.65
C PRO A 184 7.32 -2.12 -6.03
N GLN A 185 7.09 -0.93 -6.61
CA GLN A 185 6.45 -0.78 -7.92
C GLN A 185 7.47 -0.69 -9.06
N GLN A 186 8.77 -0.59 -8.75
CA GLN A 186 9.83 -0.52 -9.75
C GLN A 186 10.45 -1.91 -9.98
N PRO A 187 10.61 -2.37 -11.23
CA PRO A 187 11.03 -3.76 -11.49
C PRO A 187 12.35 -4.16 -10.82
N ALA A 188 13.40 -3.33 -10.92
CA ALA A 188 14.71 -3.64 -10.36
C ALA A 188 14.67 -3.73 -8.83
N LEU A 189 14.05 -2.74 -8.18
CA LEU A 189 13.90 -2.70 -6.72
C LEU A 189 12.96 -3.81 -6.23
N PHE A 190 11.84 -4.06 -6.90
CA PHE A 190 10.95 -5.18 -6.59
C PHE A 190 11.71 -6.50 -6.58
N ASN A 191 12.53 -6.77 -7.61
CA ASN A 191 13.27 -8.03 -7.71
C ASN A 191 14.25 -8.22 -6.55
N THR A 192 14.94 -7.15 -6.16
CA THR A 192 15.85 -7.14 -5.00
C THR A 192 15.09 -7.33 -3.69
N LEU A 193 13.95 -6.65 -3.55
CA LEU A 193 13.13 -6.62 -2.34
C LEU A 193 12.20 -7.83 -2.20
N LYS A 194 12.01 -8.61 -3.26
CA LYS A 194 11.01 -9.69 -3.33
C LYS A 194 11.08 -10.62 -2.11
N PRO A 195 12.24 -11.13 -1.66
CA PRO A 195 12.29 -12.00 -0.47
C PRO A 195 11.72 -11.32 0.79
N ALA A 196 12.03 -10.04 1.01
CA ALA A 196 11.53 -9.27 2.14
C ALA A 196 10.04 -8.93 2.00
N ILE A 197 9.56 -8.64 0.77
CA ILE A 197 8.14 -8.42 0.48
C ILE A 197 7.33 -9.68 0.83
N LEU A 198 7.72 -10.85 0.31
CA LEU A 198 6.99 -12.10 0.56
C LEU A 198 7.01 -12.45 2.05
N ARG A 199 8.16 -12.29 2.72
CA ARG A 199 8.28 -12.51 4.17
C ARG A 199 7.35 -11.59 4.97
N ALA A 200 7.34 -10.30 4.68
CA ALA A 200 6.47 -9.33 5.35
C ALA A 200 4.98 -9.63 5.11
N LEU A 201 4.60 -10.12 3.93
CA LEU A 201 3.22 -10.52 3.66
C LEU A 201 2.78 -11.74 4.52
N GLU A 202 3.69 -12.65 4.82
CA GLU A 202 3.43 -13.84 5.65
C GLU A 202 3.59 -13.59 7.16
N HIS A 203 4.29 -12.53 7.57
CA HIS A 203 4.64 -12.28 8.97
C HIS A 203 3.46 -11.77 9.80
N GLU A 204 3.28 -12.31 11.02
CA GLU A 204 2.13 -12.01 11.87
C GLU A 204 2.07 -10.56 12.36
N ARG A 205 3.23 -9.95 12.65
CA ARG A 205 3.36 -8.56 13.11
C ARG A 205 3.11 -7.50 12.05
N THR A 206 3.05 -7.87 10.78
CA THR A 206 2.85 -6.88 9.71
C THR A 206 1.42 -6.34 9.75
N ASP A 207 1.31 -5.02 9.84
CA ASP A 207 0.02 -4.35 9.92
C ASP A 207 -0.78 -4.45 8.60
N ALA A 208 -2.09 -4.26 8.70
CA ALA A 208 -2.99 -4.42 7.56
C ALA A 208 -2.69 -3.42 6.42
N PHE A 209 -2.29 -2.19 6.74
CA PHE A 209 -1.99 -1.17 5.75
C PHE A 209 -0.72 -1.50 4.96
N VAL A 210 0.32 -1.99 5.63
CA VAL A 210 1.55 -2.45 4.98
C VAL A 210 1.29 -3.68 4.13
N ARG A 211 0.50 -4.65 4.62
CA ARG A 211 0.09 -5.81 3.80
C ARG A 211 -0.68 -5.38 2.56
N GLU A 212 -1.59 -4.40 2.68
CA GLU A 212 -2.32 -3.84 1.55
C GLU A 212 -1.36 -3.30 0.48
N LYS A 213 -0.45 -2.40 0.86
CA LYS A 213 0.53 -1.80 -0.07
C LYS A 213 1.42 -2.83 -0.75
N LEU A 214 1.95 -3.79 0.02
CA LEU A 214 2.82 -4.84 -0.52
C LEU A 214 2.05 -5.82 -1.41
N SER A 215 0.80 -6.15 -1.08
CA SER A 215 -0.04 -7.00 -1.92
C SER A 215 -0.40 -6.31 -3.24
N GLY A 216 -0.64 -4.99 -3.23
CA GLY A 216 -0.86 -4.19 -4.44
C GLY A 216 0.37 -4.18 -5.35
N ALA A 217 1.59 -4.09 -4.78
CA ALA A 217 2.82 -4.22 -5.54
C ALA A 217 2.96 -5.60 -6.20
N LEU A 218 2.57 -6.68 -5.51
CA LEU A 218 2.57 -8.04 -6.05
C LEU A 218 1.57 -8.19 -7.22
N ILE A 219 0.36 -7.62 -7.11
CA ILE A 219 -0.61 -7.57 -8.21
C ILE A 219 -0.05 -6.77 -9.39
N GLY A 220 0.51 -5.59 -9.13
CA GLY A 220 1.10 -4.73 -10.16
C GLY A 220 2.23 -5.42 -10.91
N ALA A 221 3.09 -6.15 -10.20
CA ALA A 221 4.14 -6.97 -10.81
C ALA A 221 3.56 -8.10 -11.67
N ALA A 222 2.56 -8.83 -11.18
CA ALA A 222 1.92 -9.91 -11.93
C ALA A 222 1.23 -9.39 -13.20
N PHE A 223 0.48 -8.30 -13.12
CA PHE A 223 -0.15 -7.65 -14.27
C PHE A 223 0.88 -7.13 -15.28
N SER A 224 1.98 -6.54 -14.80
CA SER A 224 3.07 -6.10 -15.68
C SER A 224 3.66 -7.28 -16.48
N ILE A 225 3.84 -8.43 -15.84
CA ILE A 225 4.33 -9.64 -16.51
C ILE A 225 3.32 -10.13 -17.56
N ILE A 226 2.03 -10.11 -17.24
CA ILE A 226 0.95 -10.50 -18.16
C ILE A 226 0.91 -9.57 -19.39
N ASP A 227 1.10 -8.27 -19.18
CA ASP A 227 1.18 -7.25 -20.25
C ASP A 227 2.49 -7.34 -21.08
N GLY A 228 3.36 -8.32 -20.78
CA GLY A 228 4.58 -8.60 -21.52
C GLY A 228 5.83 -7.87 -21.00
N ASN A 229 5.73 -7.10 -19.91
CA ASN A 229 6.88 -6.49 -19.26
C ASN A 229 7.62 -7.52 -18.38
N LYS A 230 8.73 -8.03 -18.91
CA LYS A 230 9.58 -9.03 -18.26
C LYS A 230 10.57 -8.46 -17.23
N GLY A 231 10.44 -7.18 -16.86
CA GLY A 231 11.31 -6.57 -15.84
C GLY A 231 11.11 -7.16 -14.45
N PHE A 232 9.91 -7.65 -14.13
CA PHE A 232 9.60 -8.24 -12.84
C PHE A 232 9.91 -9.74 -12.81
N ALA A 233 10.62 -10.17 -11.78
CA ALA A 233 11.03 -11.54 -11.52
C ALA A 233 10.08 -12.21 -10.52
N LEU A 234 8.82 -12.39 -10.92
CA LEU A 234 7.80 -13.09 -10.15
C LEU A 234 7.23 -14.26 -10.97
N SER A 235 7.35 -15.48 -10.45
CA SER A 235 6.71 -16.63 -11.12
C SER A 235 5.28 -16.84 -10.61
N GLY A 236 4.41 -17.38 -11.46
CA GLY A 236 3.04 -17.72 -11.05
C GLY A 236 2.99 -18.75 -9.91
N ILE A 237 3.93 -19.70 -9.87
CA ILE A 237 4.04 -20.69 -8.78
C ILE A 237 4.40 -20.00 -7.46
N GLU A 238 5.44 -19.17 -7.47
CA GLU A 238 5.90 -18.42 -6.30
C GLU A 238 4.77 -17.51 -5.77
N CYS A 239 4.10 -16.77 -6.65
CA CYS A 239 2.98 -15.92 -6.28
C CYS A 239 1.86 -16.73 -5.60
N ARG A 240 1.40 -17.82 -6.23
CA ARG A 240 0.34 -18.68 -5.65
C ARG A 240 0.72 -19.24 -4.28
N GLN A 241 1.95 -19.68 -4.11
CA GLN A 241 2.43 -20.25 -2.85
C GLN A 241 2.40 -19.22 -1.71
N THR A 242 2.88 -17.99 -1.97
CA THR A 242 2.81 -16.91 -0.99
C THR A 242 1.36 -16.54 -0.70
N LEU A 243 0.54 -16.32 -1.73
CA LEU A 243 -0.87 -15.96 -1.57
C LEU A 243 -1.64 -16.98 -0.73
N THR A 244 -1.38 -18.28 -0.90
CA THR A 244 -2.03 -19.35 -0.12
C THR A 244 -1.72 -19.30 1.38
N ARG A 245 -0.58 -18.72 1.78
CA ARG A 245 -0.15 -18.62 3.18
C ARG A 245 -0.57 -17.31 3.84
N MET A 246 -1.05 -16.35 3.06
CA MET A 246 -1.43 -15.04 3.57
C MET A 246 -2.76 -15.10 4.34
N PRO A 247 -2.99 -14.15 5.27
CA PRO A 247 -4.29 -14.02 5.91
C PRO A 247 -5.41 -13.81 4.89
N ASN A 248 -6.55 -14.46 5.11
CA ASN A 248 -7.72 -14.40 4.22
C ASN A 248 -8.21 -12.97 3.94
N THR A 249 -8.08 -12.08 4.93
CA THR A 249 -8.42 -10.67 4.80
C THR A 249 -7.62 -9.95 3.71
N VAL A 250 -6.35 -10.33 3.52
CA VAL A 250 -5.50 -9.76 2.47
C VAL A 250 -5.90 -10.31 1.11
N LEU A 251 -6.16 -11.62 1.00
CA LEU A 251 -6.68 -12.20 -0.25
C LEU A 251 -8.03 -11.59 -0.64
N ALA A 252 -8.93 -11.38 0.32
CA ALA A 252 -10.21 -10.73 0.07
C ALA A 252 -10.03 -9.30 -0.43
N ARG A 253 -9.09 -8.55 0.16
CA ARG A 253 -8.71 -7.22 -0.32
C ARG A 253 -8.12 -7.25 -1.73
N MET A 254 -7.23 -8.19 -2.02
CA MET A 254 -6.67 -8.34 -3.37
C MET A 254 -7.75 -8.62 -4.43
N ALA A 255 -8.73 -9.47 -4.11
CA ALA A 255 -9.89 -9.71 -4.98
C ALA A 255 -10.69 -8.42 -5.20
N TRP A 256 -10.89 -7.62 -4.13
CA TRP A 256 -11.53 -6.31 -4.23
C TRP A 256 -10.75 -5.33 -5.12
N GLU A 257 -9.42 -5.27 -5.00
CA GLU A 257 -8.54 -4.41 -5.83
C GLU A 257 -8.64 -4.77 -7.32
N VAL A 258 -8.66 -6.08 -7.65
CA VAL A 258 -8.89 -6.53 -9.03
C VAL A 258 -10.25 -6.03 -9.55
N GLY A 259 -11.29 -6.07 -8.70
CA GLY A 259 -12.60 -5.51 -9.02
C GLY A 259 -12.58 -3.99 -9.17
N TYR A 260 -11.80 -3.28 -8.35
CA TYR A 260 -11.59 -1.84 -8.49
C TYR A 260 -10.96 -1.50 -9.86
N LEU A 261 -9.91 -2.21 -10.27
CA LEU A 261 -9.24 -1.99 -11.55
C LEU A 261 -10.15 -2.26 -12.76
N LEU A 262 -11.07 -3.23 -12.66
CA LEU A 262 -12.12 -3.43 -13.67
C LEU A 262 -13.11 -2.25 -13.71
N ARG A 263 -13.50 -1.71 -12.55
CA ARG A 263 -14.43 -0.58 -12.48
C ARG A 263 -13.89 0.69 -13.13
N GLU A 264 -12.58 0.90 -13.06
CA GLU A 264 -11.89 2.05 -13.68
C GLU A 264 -11.96 2.03 -15.22
N ARG A 265 -12.19 0.87 -15.84
CA ARG A 265 -12.35 0.76 -17.31
C ARG A 265 -13.70 1.29 -17.76
N LYS A 266 -13.73 2.02 -18.88
CA LYS A 266 -14.92 2.71 -19.39
C LYS A 266 -15.71 1.82 -20.34
N GLY A 267 -16.92 1.47 -19.91
CA GLY A 267 -17.87 0.71 -20.72
C GLY A 267 -17.52 -0.77 -20.87
N ASP A 268 -18.45 -1.52 -21.46
CA ASP A 268 -18.44 -2.98 -21.41
C ASP A 268 -17.36 -3.62 -22.28
N VAL A 269 -17.04 -3.00 -23.42
CA VAL A 269 -16.01 -3.49 -24.35
C VAL A 269 -14.62 -3.37 -23.75
N GLU A 270 -14.29 -2.24 -23.12
CA GLU A 270 -12.98 -2.04 -22.49
C GLU A 270 -12.82 -2.96 -21.26
N ARG A 271 -13.88 -3.11 -20.47
CA ARG A 271 -13.91 -4.06 -19.35
C ARG A 271 -13.69 -5.50 -19.81
N ALA A 272 -14.35 -5.91 -20.90
CA ALA A 272 -14.19 -7.23 -21.47
C ALA A 272 -12.77 -7.47 -22.01
N ALA A 273 -12.21 -6.48 -22.71
CA ALA A 273 -10.85 -6.56 -23.21
C ALA A 273 -9.84 -6.69 -22.06
N TYR A 274 -9.98 -5.88 -21.00
CA TYR A 274 -9.12 -5.94 -19.82
C TYR A 274 -9.31 -7.25 -19.03
N TRP A 275 -10.52 -7.77 -18.96
CA TRP A 275 -10.78 -9.09 -18.39
C TRP A 275 -9.99 -10.17 -19.12
N ASP A 276 -10.11 -10.23 -20.44
CA ASP A 276 -9.47 -11.27 -21.25
C ASP A 276 -7.94 -11.13 -21.29
N SER A 277 -7.42 -9.90 -21.31
CA SER A 277 -5.98 -9.65 -21.45
C SER A 277 -5.22 -9.69 -20.13
N ALA A 278 -5.83 -9.30 -19.01
CA ALA A 278 -5.14 -9.13 -17.73
C ALA A 278 -5.74 -9.97 -16.59
N VAL A 279 -7.03 -9.79 -16.29
CA VAL A 279 -7.65 -10.39 -15.09
C VAL A 279 -7.75 -11.91 -15.19
N MET A 280 -8.23 -12.45 -16.32
CA MET A 280 -8.36 -13.90 -16.50
C MET A 280 -6.99 -14.61 -16.47
N PRO A 281 -5.94 -14.14 -17.18
CA PRO A 281 -4.59 -14.69 -17.02
C PRO A 281 -4.07 -14.63 -15.59
N PHE A 282 -4.32 -13.54 -14.86
CA PHE A 282 -3.91 -13.42 -13.45
C PHE A 282 -4.61 -14.45 -12.55
N LEU A 283 -5.93 -14.57 -12.67
CA LEU A 283 -6.71 -15.55 -11.90
C LEU A 283 -6.30 -16.99 -12.22
N ARG A 284 -5.85 -17.27 -13.44
CA ARG A 284 -5.38 -18.58 -13.85
C ARG A 284 -3.95 -18.87 -13.38
N ASP A 285 -3.04 -17.91 -13.57
CA ASP A 285 -1.60 -18.16 -13.49
C ASP A 285 -0.97 -17.72 -12.16
N PHE A 286 -1.60 -16.79 -11.43
CA PHE A 286 -1.04 -16.18 -10.21
C PHE A 286 -1.93 -16.31 -8.97
N TRP A 287 -3.25 -16.43 -9.14
CA TRP A 287 -4.19 -16.55 -8.02
C TRP A 287 -4.21 -17.95 -7.41
N PRO A 288 -4.30 -18.09 -6.07
CA PRO A 288 -4.35 -19.40 -5.42
C PRO A 288 -5.67 -20.12 -5.74
N ASN A 289 -5.59 -21.41 -6.11
CA ASN A 289 -6.75 -22.24 -6.39
C ASN A 289 -7.00 -23.30 -5.30
N ASP A 290 -6.16 -23.36 -4.27
CA ASP A 290 -6.27 -24.25 -3.12
C ASP A 290 -7.54 -24.00 -2.31
N VAL A 291 -8.08 -25.06 -1.71
CA VAL A 291 -9.31 -25.01 -0.89
C VAL A 291 -9.18 -24.02 0.28
N VAL A 292 -7.98 -23.87 0.84
CA VAL A 292 -7.70 -22.97 1.97
C VAL A 292 -7.93 -21.50 1.60
N ALA A 293 -7.64 -21.12 0.34
CA ALA A 293 -7.85 -19.76 -0.15
C ALA A 293 -9.32 -19.44 -0.45
N ARG A 294 -10.19 -20.47 -0.59
CA ARG A 294 -11.62 -20.32 -0.88
C ARG A 294 -12.42 -20.05 0.39
N THR A 295 -12.20 -18.89 0.99
CA THR A 295 -12.95 -18.45 2.17
C THR A 295 -14.20 -17.67 1.80
N SER A 296 -15.08 -17.41 2.77
CA SER A 296 -16.30 -16.62 2.50
C SER A 296 -15.94 -15.20 2.04
N GLU A 297 -15.05 -14.51 2.76
CA GLU A 297 -14.62 -13.13 2.46
C GLU A 297 -13.98 -13.01 1.06
N VAL A 298 -13.16 -13.99 0.68
CA VAL A 298 -12.55 -14.04 -0.66
C VAL A 298 -13.62 -14.32 -1.72
N SER A 299 -14.51 -15.28 -1.47
CA SER A 299 -15.59 -15.64 -2.40
C SER A 299 -16.56 -14.47 -2.61
N GLU A 300 -16.81 -13.68 -1.59
CA GLU A 300 -17.68 -12.49 -1.66
C GLU A 300 -17.17 -11.48 -2.68
N ASN A 301 -15.87 -11.19 -2.64
CA ASN A 301 -15.22 -10.25 -3.55
C ASN A 301 -15.03 -10.82 -4.96
N LEU A 302 -14.63 -12.10 -5.08
CA LEU A 302 -14.48 -12.75 -6.38
C LEU A 302 -15.82 -12.90 -7.13
N ALA A 303 -16.92 -13.12 -6.40
CA ALA A 303 -18.26 -13.25 -6.97
C ALA A 303 -18.77 -11.97 -7.66
N LEU A 304 -18.22 -10.80 -7.32
CA LEU A 304 -18.55 -9.53 -7.96
C LEU A 304 -17.86 -9.35 -9.32
N LEU A 305 -16.71 -10.01 -9.54
CA LEU A 305 -15.90 -9.79 -10.73
C LEU A 305 -16.64 -10.04 -12.05
N PRO A 306 -17.52 -11.07 -12.20
CA PRO A 306 -18.26 -11.27 -13.44
C PRO A 306 -19.11 -10.06 -13.84
N ALA A 307 -19.83 -9.45 -12.90
CA ALA A 307 -20.65 -8.27 -13.18
C ALA A 307 -19.82 -7.06 -13.60
N LEU A 308 -18.57 -6.99 -13.15
CA LEU A 308 -17.60 -5.94 -13.49
C LEU A 308 -16.86 -6.20 -14.81
N ALA A 309 -16.95 -7.40 -15.38
CA ALA A 309 -16.23 -7.80 -16.59
C ALA A 309 -16.88 -7.32 -17.91
N GLY A 310 -18.00 -6.60 -17.84
CA GLY A 310 -18.70 -6.08 -19.03
C GLY A 310 -19.16 -7.20 -19.96
N ASP A 311 -18.82 -7.12 -21.24
CA ASP A 311 -19.18 -8.13 -22.26
C ASP A 311 -18.47 -9.48 -22.08
N ALA A 312 -17.50 -9.57 -21.16
CA ALA A 312 -16.87 -10.84 -20.77
C ALA A 312 -17.62 -11.58 -19.66
N PHE A 313 -18.81 -11.11 -19.23
CA PHE A 313 -19.59 -11.69 -18.12
C PHE A 313 -19.63 -13.22 -18.12
N GLU A 314 -20.03 -13.87 -19.22
CA GLU A 314 -20.15 -15.33 -19.26
C GLU A 314 -18.82 -16.06 -19.10
N ARG A 315 -17.75 -15.53 -19.72
CA ARG A 315 -16.38 -16.05 -19.54
C ARG A 315 -15.90 -15.87 -18.12
N ALA A 316 -16.24 -14.73 -17.52
CA ALA A 316 -15.90 -14.42 -16.15
C ALA A 316 -16.61 -15.34 -15.15
N VAL A 317 -17.89 -15.64 -15.35
CA VAL A 317 -18.61 -16.64 -14.54
C VAL A 317 -17.85 -17.96 -14.57
N VAL A 318 -17.50 -18.49 -15.75
CA VAL A 318 -16.79 -19.77 -15.87
C VAL A 318 -15.49 -19.78 -15.06
N GLN A 319 -14.69 -18.72 -15.12
CA GLN A 319 -13.43 -18.63 -14.39
C GLN A 319 -13.62 -18.54 -12.86
N ILE A 320 -14.67 -17.86 -12.41
CA ILE A 320 -14.91 -17.60 -10.98
C ILE A 320 -15.50 -18.80 -10.26
N LEU A 321 -16.27 -19.66 -10.94
CA LEU A 321 -16.90 -20.84 -10.33
C LEU A 321 -15.89 -21.77 -9.64
N ASP A 322 -14.67 -21.88 -10.18
CA ASP A 322 -13.62 -22.73 -9.62
C ASP A 322 -12.86 -22.08 -8.45
N LEU A 323 -13.09 -20.79 -8.16
CA LEU A 323 -12.34 -20.03 -7.16
C LEU A 323 -13.18 -19.67 -5.93
N VAL A 324 -14.50 -19.85 -6.01
CA VAL A 324 -15.43 -19.50 -4.93
C VAL A 324 -15.92 -20.73 -4.18
N ARG A 325 -16.51 -20.48 -3.00
CA ARG A 325 -17.32 -21.45 -2.27
C ARG A 325 -18.73 -20.92 -2.03
N PRO A 326 -19.70 -21.78 -1.64
CA PRO A 326 -20.99 -21.31 -1.17
C PRO A 326 -20.87 -20.37 0.04
N ILE A 327 -21.67 -19.30 0.03
CA ILE A 327 -21.68 -18.21 1.01
C ILE A 327 -23.14 -17.78 1.28
N GLN A 328 -23.36 -17.17 2.45
CA GLN A 328 -24.64 -16.52 2.76
C GLN A 328 -24.78 -15.26 1.91
N ARG A 329 -25.95 -15.05 1.32
CA ARG A 329 -26.33 -13.83 0.59
C ARG A 329 -27.67 -13.33 1.09
N TYR A 330 -27.83 -12.02 1.15
CA TYR A 330 -29.06 -11.41 1.67
C TYR A 330 -29.92 -10.88 0.52
N GLU A 331 -29.30 -10.30 -0.50
CA GLU A 331 -29.98 -9.76 -1.67
C GLU A 331 -29.12 -9.98 -2.93
N LEU A 332 -29.54 -10.86 -3.82
CA LEU A 332 -28.76 -11.29 -4.98
C LEU A 332 -28.52 -10.16 -5.99
N SER A 333 -29.55 -9.38 -6.30
CA SER A 333 -29.49 -8.30 -7.27
C SER A 333 -28.47 -7.24 -6.88
N TYR A 334 -28.46 -6.86 -5.59
CA TYR A 334 -27.50 -5.91 -5.05
C TYR A 334 -26.12 -6.54 -4.84
N ASP A 335 -26.05 -7.68 -4.15
CA ASP A 335 -24.78 -8.32 -3.75
C ASP A 335 -23.93 -8.79 -4.94
N LEU A 336 -24.54 -9.03 -6.11
CA LEU A 336 -23.87 -9.47 -7.33
C LEU A 336 -23.95 -8.45 -8.47
N ASP A 337 -24.44 -7.22 -8.20
CA ASP A 337 -24.63 -6.16 -9.19
C ASP A 337 -25.38 -6.63 -10.47
N LEU A 338 -26.41 -7.48 -10.30
CA LEU A 338 -27.16 -8.05 -11.43
C LEU A 338 -27.95 -6.99 -12.20
N ASP A 339 -28.36 -5.93 -11.49
CA ASP A 339 -29.21 -4.85 -11.98
C ASP A 339 -28.46 -3.57 -12.33
N GLY A 340 -27.12 -3.53 -12.15
CA GLY A 340 -26.23 -2.36 -12.27
C GLY A 340 -26.09 -1.73 -13.66
N GLY A 341 -27.22 -1.34 -14.27
CA GLY A 341 -27.33 -0.66 -15.56
C GLY A 341 -27.28 -1.58 -16.79
N ARG A 342 -27.14 -2.89 -16.62
CA ARG A 342 -26.93 -3.87 -17.72
C ARG A 342 -27.96 -5.01 -17.78
N ASP A 343 -28.83 -5.12 -16.77
CA ASP A 343 -29.81 -6.21 -16.60
C ASP A 343 -29.23 -7.58 -16.98
N LEU A 344 -28.28 -8.04 -16.17
CA LEU A 344 -27.51 -9.26 -16.45
C LEU A 344 -28.40 -10.51 -16.45
N ILE A 345 -29.51 -10.48 -15.71
CA ILE A 345 -30.50 -11.56 -15.68
C ILE A 345 -31.14 -11.73 -17.07
N SER A 346 -31.60 -10.64 -17.69
CA SER A 346 -32.20 -10.70 -19.03
C SER A 346 -31.18 -11.03 -20.11
N ARG A 347 -29.96 -10.49 -20.01
CA ARG A 347 -28.92 -10.64 -21.04
C ARG A 347 -28.23 -12.00 -21.01
N TYR A 348 -27.99 -12.57 -19.82
CA TYR A 348 -27.21 -13.79 -19.62
C TYR A 348 -27.85 -14.76 -18.60
N PRO A 349 -29.12 -15.15 -18.75
CA PRO A 349 -29.88 -15.84 -17.70
C PRO A 349 -29.24 -17.17 -17.29
N ARG A 350 -28.67 -17.93 -18.23
CA ARG A 350 -28.00 -19.21 -17.93
C ARG A 350 -26.72 -19.03 -17.12
N SER A 351 -25.95 -18.00 -17.41
CA SER A 351 -24.69 -17.72 -16.73
C SER A 351 -24.95 -17.15 -15.33
N VAL A 352 -25.99 -16.31 -15.18
CA VAL A 352 -26.48 -15.85 -13.86
C VAL A 352 -26.96 -17.04 -13.00
N LEU A 353 -27.74 -17.97 -13.58
CA LEU A 353 -28.18 -19.18 -12.87
C LEU A 353 -27.00 -20.00 -12.34
N LYS A 354 -25.96 -20.20 -13.18
CA LYS A 354 -24.75 -20.94 -12.77
C LYS A 354 -24.04 -20.25 -11.61
N LEU A 355 -23.86 -18.93 -11.70
CA LEU A 355 -23.20 -18.14 -10.67
C LEU A 355 -23.95 -18.24 -9.33
N ILE A 356 -25.25 -17.93 -9.32
CA ILE A 356 -26.06 -17.94 -8.10
C ILE A 356 -26.13 -19.35 -7.51
N SER A 357 -26.35 -20.37 -8.35
CA SER A 357 -26.43 -21.76 -7.88
C SER A 357 -25.13 -22.28 -7.26
N ALA A 358 -23.97 -21.73 -7.63
CA ALA A 358 -22.68 -22.10 -7.04
C ALA A 358 -22.39 -21.32 -5.75
N LEU A 359 -22.89 -20.09 -5.65
CA LEU A 359 -22.65 -19.20 -4.53
C LEU A 359 -23.61 -19.39 -3.35
N LEU A 360 -24.85 -19.83 -3.56
CA LEU A 360 -25.79 -19.93 -2.46
C LEU A 360 -25.49 -21.10 -1.52
N ASP A 361 -25.27 -20.79 -0.22
CA ASP A 361 -25.27 -21.79 0.83
C ASP A 361 -26.69 -22.31 1.09
N ARG A 362 -26.86 -23.62 0.92
CA ARG A 362 -28.16 -24.30 1.04
C ARG A 362 -28.65 -24.41 2.48
N LYS A 363 -27.75 -24.30 3.46
CA LYS A 363 -28.11 -24.41 4.87
C LYS A 363 -28.56 -23.08 5.46
N ALA A 364 -28.39 -22.03 4.70
CA ALA A 364 -28.52 -20.68 5.16
C ALA A 364 -29.78 -20.03 4.56
N ARG A 365 -30.21 -18.91 5.14
CA ARG A 365 -31.50 -18.33 4.79
C ARG A 365 -31.49 -17.87 3.32
N PRO A 366 -32.51 -18.22 2.51
CA PRO A 366 -32.68 -17.69 1.17
C PRO A 366 -32.57 -16.15 1.10
N PRO A 367 -31.92 -15.59 0.07
CA PRO A 367 -31.96 -14.15 -0.19
C PRO A 367 -33.38 -13.63 -0.34
N SER A 368 -33.64 -12.40 0.11
CA SER A 368 -34.98 -11.82 0.12
C SER A 368 -35.59 -11.62 -1.27
N ASP A 369 -34.73 -11.43 -2.27
CA ASP A 369 -35.09 -11.20 -3.68
C ASP A 369 -35.00 -12.48 -4.53
N LEU A 370 -34.69 -13.65 -3.95
CA LEU A 370 -34.52 -14.90 -4.69
C LEU A 370 -35.75 -15.25 -5.55
N ALA A 371 -36.96 -14.98 -5.05
CA ALA A 371 -38.20 -15.25 -5.77
C ALA A 371 -38.33 -14.38 -7.04
N ASP A 372 -37.92 -13.12 -6.95
CA ASP A 372 -37.92 -12.18 -8.08
C ASP A 372 -36.89 -12.61 -9.12
N VAL A 373 -35.66 -12.87 -8.69
CA VAL A 373 -34.57 -13.32 -9.58
C VAL A 373 -34.93 -14.62 -10.30
N VAL A 374 -35.52 -15.59 -9.60
CA VAL A 374 -35.98 -16.86 -10.21
C VAL A 374 -37.07 -16.62 -11.25
N SER A 375 -37.99 -15.69 -11.00
CA SER A 375 -39.07 -15.34 -11.95
C SER A 375 -38.50 -14.68 -13.20
N ARG A 376 -37.63 -13.68 -13.03
CA ARG A 376 -36.95 -12.98 -14.12
C ARG A 376 -36.08 -13.91 -14.97
N LEU A 377 -35.39 -14.88 -14.35
CA LEU A 377 -34.62 -15.89 -15.06
C LEU A 377 -35.50 -16.75 -15.98
N LEU A 378 -36.69 -17.15 -15.52
CA LEU A 378 -37.63 -17.96 -16.29
C LEU A 378 -38.30 -17.15 -17.41
N GLU A 379 -38.56 -15.86 -17.18
CA GLU A 379 -39.06 -14.94 -18.20
C GLU A 379 -38.03 -14.71 -19.32
N ALA A 380 -36.75 -14.54 -18.96
CA ALA A 380 -35.67 -14.31 -19.91
C ALA A 380 -35.31 -15.57 -20.73
N ASP A 381 -35.31 -16.75 -20.13
CA ASP A 381 -35.13 -18.03 -20.84
C ASP A 381 -36.03 -19.13 -20.25
N PRO A 382 -37.20 -19.41 -20.86
CA PRO A 382 -38.12 -20.44 -20.38
C PRO A 382 -37.51 -21.85 -20.31
N LEU A 383 -36.45 -22.15 -21.09
CA LEU A 383 -35.81 -23.46 -21.10
C LEU A 383 -35.01 -23.73 -19.82
N ILE A 384 -34.63 -22.69 -19.07
CA ILE A 384 -33.97 -22.82 -17.76
C ILE A 384 -34.85 -23.59 -16.77
N GLY A 385 -36.17 -23.59 -16.94
CA GLY A 385 -37.10 -24.40 -16.14
C GLY A 385 -36.77 -25.90 -16.13
N SER A 386 -36.00 -26.39 -17.11
CA SER A 386 -35.54 -27.78 -17.18
C SER A 386 -34.15 -28.02 -16.56
N ASP A 387 -33.42 -26.96 -16.19
CA ASP A 387 -32.08 -27.07 -15.61
C ASP A 387 -32.15 -27.54 -14.15
N PRO A 388 -31.41 -28.59 -13.73
CA PRO A 388 -31.40 -29.05 -12.34
C PRO A 388 -30.96 -27.97 -11.34
N SER A 389 -30.17 -26.98 -11.75
CA SER A 389 -29.75 -25.83 -10.94
C SER A 389 -30.91 -24.89 -10.64
N PHE A 390 -31.83 -24.71 -11.58
CA PHE A 390 -33.03 -23.91 -11.39
C PHE A 390 -33.99 -24.54 -10.38
N TRP A 391 -34.19 -25.86 -10.49
CA TRP A 391 -35.00 -26.60 -9.51
C TRP A 391 -34.47 -26.49 -8.09
N ARG A 392 -33.14 -26.47 -7.93
CA ARG A 392 -32.49 -26.26 -6.63
C ARG A 392 -32.83 -24.90 -6.03
N LEU A 393 -32.78 -23.82 -6.81
CA LEU A 393 -33.18 -22.49 -6.35
C LEU A 393 -34.66 -22.45 -5.92
N ARG A 394 -35.55 -23.08 -6.70
CA ARG A 394 -36.98 -23.18 -6.35
C ARG A 394 -37.25 -23.97 -5.07
N GLN A 395 -36.42 -24.95 -4.74
CA GLN A 395 -36.57 -25.70 -3.49
C GLN A 395 -36.22 -24.85 -2.27
N MET A 396 -35.21 -23.98 -2.36
CA MET A 396 -34.86 -23.07 -1.28
C MET A 396 -36.02 -22.13 -0.92
N LEU A 397 -36.78 -21.65 -1.92
CA LEU A 397 -37.98 -20.84 -1.72
C LEU A 397 -39.16 -21.56 -1.06
N ARG A 398 -39.12 -22.90 -0.97
CA ARG A 398 -40.18 -23.72 -0.35
C ARG A 398 -39.83 -24.19 1.06
N ALA A 399 -38.57 -24.00 1.47
CA ALA A 399 -38.05 -24.44 2.76
C ALA A 399 -38.07 -23.33 3.83
N ASP A 400 -38.25 -22.08 3.41
CA ASP A 400 -38.73 -20.95 4.22
C ASP A 400 -40.27 -20.95 4.28
#